data_AF-A0A379Y355-F1
#
_entry.id   AF-A0A379Y355-F1
#
_cell.length_a   1.000
_cell.length_b   1.000
_cell.length_c   1.000
_cell.angle_alpha   90.00
_cell.angle_beta   90.00
_cell.angle_gamma   90.00
#
_symmetry.space_group_name_H-M   'P 1'
#
loop_
_entity.id
_entity.type
_entity.pdbx_description
1 polymer ?
#
loop_
_entity_poly.entity_id
_entity_poly.type
_entity_poly.pdbx_seq_one_letter_code
_entity_poly.pdbx_strand_id
1 'polypeptide(L)'
;MLPLSGYDGTLRYRGGLHEAGVDGKVSAKTGALQGVYNLAGFITTASGQRMAFVQYLSGYAVPPEDQKQRRAPLVRFESRLYRDIYQNN
;
A
#
# COMPACT_ATOMS: atom_id res chain seq x y z
N MET A 1 -0.61 -15.41 -9.90
CA MET A 1 0.40 -14.33 -9.91
C MET A 1 -0.09 -13.16 -9.04
N LEU A 2 0.81 -12.30 -8.55
CA LEU A 2 0.47 -11.15 -7.68
C LEU A 2 0.18 -9.89 -8.53
N PRO A 3 -0.79 -9.03 -8.13
CA PRO A 3 -0.97 -7.72 -8.73
C PRO A 3 0.28 -6.84 -8.63
N LEU A 4 0.52 -6.02 -9.67
CA LEU A 4 1.60 -5.04 -9.77
C LEU A 4 1.05 -3.60 -9.61
N SER A 5 1.66 -2.83 -8.70
CA SER A 5 1.27 -1.44 -8.41
C SER A 5 1.24 -0.57 -9.67
N GLY A 6 0.12 0.12 -9.91
CA GLY A 6 -0.04 1.00 -11.07
C GLY A 6 -0.45 0.30 -12.38
N TYR A 7 -0.38 -1.04 -12.46
CA TYR A 7 -0.65 -1.77 -13.70
C TYR A 7 -1.95 -2.58 -13.66
N ASP A 8 -2.12 -3.45 -12.66
CA ASP A 8 -3.18 -4.44 -12.69
C ASP A 8 -3.78 -4.79 -11.32
N GLY A 9 -4.81 -5.64 -11.38
CA GLY A 9 -5.50 -6.17 -10.23
C GLY A 9 -5.95 -5.10 -9.23
N THR A 10 -5.78 -5.41 -7.95
CA THR A 10 -6.21 -4.55 -6.84
C THR A 10 -5.21 -3.46 -6.48
N LEU A 11 -4.07 -3.37 -7.18
CA LEU A 11 -3.05 -2.34 -6.97
C LEU A 11 -2.98 -1.29 -8.09
N ARG A 12 -3.73 -1.47 -9.19
CA ARG A 12 -3.75 -0.54 -10.32
C ARG A 12 -3.95 0.93 -9.94
N TYR A 13 -4.77 1.21 -8.94
CA TYR A 13 -5.06 2.57 -8.46
C TYR A 13 -4.90 2.72 -6.94
N ARG A 14 -3.90 2.06 -6.35
CA ARG A 14 -3.66 2.17 -4.91
C ARG A 14 -2.92 3.48 -4.60
N GLY A 15 -3.70 4.51 -4.26
CA GLY A 15 -3.20 5.88 -4.06
C GLY A 15 -1.95 6.00 -3.18
N GLY A 16 -1.86 5.25 -2.08
CA GLY A 16 -0.68 5.28 -1.21
C GLY A 16 0.61 4.82 -1.91
N LEU A 17 0.55 3.76 -2.72
CA LEU A 17 1.69 3.26 -3.49
C LEU A 17 2.06 4.20 -4.65
N HIS A 18 1.05 4.77 -5.31
CA HIS A 18 1.25 5.76 -6.36
C HIS A 18 1.93 7.02 -5.81
N GLU A 19 1.40 7.58 -4.72
CA GLU A 19 1.99 8.75 -4.04
C GLU A 19 3.40 8.45 -3.50
N ALA A 20 3.67 7.23 -3.05
CA ALA A 20 5.01 6.82 -2.64
C ALA A 20 6.03 6.81 -3.81
N GLY A 21 5.57 6.80 -5.07
CA GLY A 21 6.42 6.70 -6.25
C GLY A 21 6.90 5.27 -6.54
N VAL A 22 6.15 4.25 -6.10
CA VAL A 22 6.55 2.83 -6.18
C VAL A 22 5.68 2.02 -7.16
N ASP A 23 5.06 2.68 -8.13
CA ASP A 23 4.38 2.00 -9.25
C ASP A 23 5.38 1.15 -10.04
N GLY A 24 4.98 -0.08 -10.37
CA GLY A 24 5.84 -1.08 -11.02
C GLY A 24 6.93 -1.68 -10.11
N LYS A 25 7.02 -1.24 -8.85
CA LYS A 25 8.02 -1.73 -7.88
C LYS A 25 7.43 -2.65 -6.82
N VAL A 26 6.11 -2.66 -6.65
CA VAL A 26 5.41 -3.47 -5.64
C VAL A 26 4.54 -4.53 -6.31
N SER A 27 4.83 -5.79 -6.01
CA SER A 27 3.95 -6.91 -6.35
C SER A 27 3.37 -7.51 -5.09
N ALA A 28 2.08 -7.29 -4.83
CA ALA A 28 1.48 -7.69 -3.55
C ALA A 28 -0.01 -8.05 -3.66
N LYS A 29 -0.45 -8.94 -2.77
CA LYS A 29 -1.84 -9.28 -2.62
C LYS A 29 -2.51 -8.34 -1.61
N THR A 30 -3.69 -7.86 -1.95
CA THR A 30 -4.55 -7.11 -1.03
C THR A 30 -5.43 -8.05 -0.21
N GLY A 31 -5.65 -7.69 1.07
CA GLY A 31 -6.70 -8.24 1.91
C GLY A 31 -7.52 -7.10 2.51
N ALA A 32 -8.82 -7.06 2.25
CA ALA A 32 -9.69 -5.99 2.74
C ALA A 32 -11.00 -6.55 3.29
N LEU A 33 -11.35 -6.10 4.49
CA LEU A 33 -12.64 -6.32 5.15
C LEU A 33 -13.06 -4.99 5.80
N GLN A 34 -14.22 -4.96 6.46
CA GLN A 34 -14.60 -3.79 7.25
C GLN A 34 -13.54 -3.52 8.32
N GLY A 35 -12.93 -2.33 8.25
CA GLY A 35 -11.86 -1.91 9.15
C GLY A 35 -10.52 -2.63 8.97
N VAL A 36 -10.31 -3.35 7.86
CA VAL A 36 -9.06 -4.09 7.59
C VAL A 36 -8.48 -3.70 6.23
N TYR A 37 -7.19 -3.35 6.20
CA TYR A 37 -6.45 -2.96 5.00
C TYR A 37 -5.05 -3.55 4.95
N ASN A 38 -4.97 -4.78 4.49
CA ASN A 38 -3.75 -5.57 4.48
C ASN A 38 -3.08 -5.59 3.08
N LEU A 39 -1.76 -5.73 3.10
CA LEU A 39 -0.92 -6.03 1.94
C LEU A 39 0.14 -7.06 2.32
N ALA A 40 0.40 -8.02 1.45
CA ALA A 40 1.54 -8.93 1.59
C ALA A 40 2.16 -9.20 0.23
N GLY A 41 3.48 -9.10 0.14
CA GLY A 41 4.17 -9.29 -1.14
C GLY A 41 5.61 -8.80 -1.10
N PHE A 42 6.04 -8.25 -2.24
CA PHE A 42 7.41 -7.85 -2.47
C PHE A 42 7.50 -6.42 -2.97
N ILE A 43 8.58 -5.74 -2.60
CA ILE A 43 8.99 -4.45 -3.13
C ILE A 43 10.43 -4.55 -3.66
N THR A 44 10.68 -3.96 -4.81
CA THR A 44 12.05 -3.69 -5.30
C THR A 44 12.44 -2.27 -4.89
N THR A 45 13.47 -2.14 -4.07
CA THR A 45 13.89 -0.86 -3.47
C THR A 45 14.78 -0.05 -4.43
N ALA A 46 15.18 1.16 -4.03
CA ALA A 46 16.02 2.04 -4.83
C ALA A 46 17.42 1.44 -5.10
N SER A 47 17.96 0.66 -4.15
CA SER A 47 19.20 -0.09 -4.34
C SER A 47 19.07 -1.27 -5.32
N GLY A 48 17.84 -1.61 -5.72
CA GLY A 48 17.52 -2.80 -6.51
C GLY A 48 17.29 -4.04 -5.66
N GLN A 49 17.42 -3.96 -4.33
CA GLN A 49 17.15 -5.07 -3.43
C GLN A 49 15.66 -5.44 -3.48
N ARG A 50 15.38 -6.74 -3.59
CA ARG A 50 14.01 -7.26 -3.47
C ARG A 50 13.73 -7.64 -2.02
N MET A 51 12.75 -6.99 -1.40
CA MET A 51 12.34 -7.25 -0.03
C MET A 51 10.94 -7.84 0.02
N ALA A 52 10.73 -8.81 0.90
CA ALA A 52 9.39 -9.28 1.26
C ALA A 52 8.82 -8.39 2.38
N PHE A 53 7.51 -8.15 2.37
CA PHE A 53 6.84 -7.38 3.41
C PHE A 53 5.44 -7.92 3.72
N VAL A 54 4.97 -7.63 4.93
CA VAL A 54 3.59 -7.84 5.38
C VAL A 54 3.11 -6.60 6.12
N GLN A 55 2.03 -6.00 5.64
CA GLN A 55 1.25 -4.97 6.32
C GLN A 55 -0.06 -5.59 6.78
N TYR A 56 -0.24 -5.70 8.09
CA TYR A 56 -1.53 -5.96 8.71
C TYR A 56 -2.02 -4.71 9.43
N LEU A 57 -3.14 -4.17 8.92
CA LEU A 57 -3.81 -3.00 9.47
C LEU A 57 -5.26 -3.38 9.72
N SER A 58 -5.65 -3.46 10.99
CA SER A 58 -6.99 -3.81 11.44
C SER A 58 -7.51 -2.77 12.44
N GLY A 59 -8.79 -2.85 12.83
CA GLY A 59 -9.40 -1.87 13.72
C GLY A 59 -9.51 -0.47 13.11
N TYR A 60 -9.41 -0.36 11.77
CA TYR A 60 -9.44 0.92 11.10
C TYR A 60 -10.87 1.49 11.09
N ALA A 61 -11.06 2.59 11.81
CA ALA A 61 -12.32 3.32 11.84
C ALA A 61 -12.06 4.83 11.72
N VAL A 62 -13.04 5.54 11.19
CA VAL A 62 -13.08 7.01 11.18
C VAL A 62 -14.43 7.47 11.73
N PRO A 63 -14.53 8.68 12.28
CA PRO A 63 -15.81 9.26 12.68
C PRO A 63 -16.84 9.23 11.53
N PRO A 64 -18.15 9.16 11.82
CA PRO A 64 -19.20 9.10 10.80
C PRO A 64 -19.12 10.20 9.74
N GLU A 65 -18.80 11.42 10.15
CA GLU A 65 -18.61 12.60 9.30
C GLU A 65 -17.52 12.43 8.24
N ASP A 66 -16.50 11.62 8.54
CA ASP A 66 -15.33 11.39 7.69
C ASP A 66 -15.46 10.14 6.81
N GLN A 67 -16.59 9.42 6.84
CA GLN A 67 -16.73 8.16 6.11
C GLN A 67 -16.44 8.31 4.60
N LYS A 68 -16.81 9.43 3.98
CA LYS A 68 -16.53 9.72 2.56
C LYS A 68 -15.02 9.82 2.29
N GLN A 69 -14.25 10.29 3.26
CA GLN A 69 -12.80 10.50 3.19
C GLN A 69 -12.00 9.43 3.95
N ARG A 70 -12.64 8.32 4.35
CA ARG A 70 -12.03 7.26 5.17
C ARG A 70 -10.73 6.69 4.62
N ARG A 71 -10.43 6.86 3.33
CA ARG A 71 -9.19 6.37 2.70
C ARG A 71 -8.01 7.34 2.84
N ALA A 72 -8.24 8.62 3.09
CA ALA A 72 -7.17 9.61 3.13
C ALA A 72 -6.11 9.32 4.20
N PRO A 73 -6.44 8.92 5.44
CA PRO A 73 -5.42 8.53 6.42
C PRO A 73 -4.63 7.30 6.00
N LEU A 74 -5.30 6.28 5.44
CA LEU A 74 -4.64 5.08 4.90
C LEU A 74 -3.66 5.44 3.78
N VAL A 75 -4.06 6.29 2.83
CA VAL A 75 -3.21 6.75 1.73
C VAL A 75 -1.97 7.46 2.26
N ARG A 76 -2.13 8.37 3.23
CA ARG A 76 -1.00 9.07 3.88
C ARG A 76 -0.06 8.13 4.62
N PHE A 77 -0.60 7.11 5.28
CA PHE A 77 0.20 6.09 5.98
C PHE A 77 1.04 5.30 4.97
N GLU A 78 0.40 4.76 3.93
CA GLU A 78 1.07 3.95 2.91
C GLU A 78 2.07 4.77 2.11
N SER A 79 1.75 6.02 1.75
CA SER A 79 2.64 6.86 0.94
C SER A 79 3.94 7.19 1.66
N ARG A 80 3.89 7.39 2.98
CA ARG A 80 5.09 7.58 3.80
C ARG A 80 5.86 6.28 4.00
N LEU A 81 5.17 5.21 4.40
CA LEU A 81 5.78 3.91 4.70
C LEU A 81 6.51 3.33 3.49
N TYR A 82 5.86 3.23 2.34
CA TYR A 82 6.45 2.58 1.17
C TYR A 82 7.50 3.45 0.48
N ARG A 83 7.41 4.77 0.59
CA ARG A 83 8.48 5.66 0.17
C ARG A 83 9.74 5.44 1.01
N ASP A 84 9.58 5.37 2.33
CA ASP A 84 10.69 5.12 3.26
C ASP A 84 11.36 3.78 2.99
N ILE A 85 10.58 2.69 2.90
CA ILE A 85 11.10 1.36 2.56
C ILE A 85 11.86 1.38 1.23
N TYR A 86 11.30 2.05 0.21
CA TYR A 86 11.94 2.13 -1.10
C TYR A 86 13.25 2.91 -1.07
N GLN A 87 13.32 4.02 -0.34
CA GLN A 87 14.48 4.92 -0.34
C GLN A 87 15.62 4.44 0.57
N ASN A 88 15.30 3.79 1.68
CA ASN A 88 16.25 3.52 2.77
C ASN A 88 16.69 2.05 2.87
N ASN A 89 16.46 1.25 1.82
CA ASN A 89 16.96 -0.12 1.68
C ASN A 89 17.47 -0.35 0.25
#